data_AF-A0A5B7W3S3-F1
#
_entry.id   AF-A0A5B7W3S3-F1
#
_cell.length_a   1.000
_cell.length_b   1.000
_cell.length_c   1.000
_cell.angle_alpha   90.00
_cell.angle_beta   90.00
_cell.angle_gamma   90.00
#
_symmetry.space_group_name_H-M   'P 1'
#
loop_
_entity.id
_entity.type
_entity.pdbx_description
1 polymer ?
#
loop_
_entity_poly.entity_id
_entity_poly.type
_entity_poly.pdbx_seq_one_letter_code
_entity_poly.pdbx_strand_id
1 'polypeptide(L)' 'MNLENIRYHIAVTLLVLGCSIPIMGVVVWVITEIIPLEGRALKIAYLITYVFIVLFGLRFYIPRMRGMT' A
#
# COMPACT_ATOMS: atom_id res chain seq x y z
N MET A 1 2.75 23.65 -10.32
CA MET A 1 2.37 22.77 -9.20
C MET A 1 2.98 23.35 -7.95
N ASN A 2 2.19 23.84 -6.99
CA ASN A 2 2.69 24.61 -5.85
C ASN A 2 3.54 23.72 -4.91
N LEU A 3 4.58 24.27 -4.26
CA LEU A 3 5.53 23.51 -3.44
C LEU A 3 4.83 22.72 -2.31
N GLU A 4 3.76 23.28 -1.75
CA GLU A 4 2.91 22.63 -0.75
C GLU A 4 2.23 21.36 -1.29
N ASN A 5 1.79 21.39 -2.56
CA ASN A 5 1.15 20.24 -3.20
C ASN A 5 2.12 19.07 -3.36
N ILE A 6 3.39 19.37 -3.67
CA ILE A 6 4.46 18.37 -3.81
C ILE A 6 4.81 17.79 -2.44
N ARG A 7 5.02 18.63 -1.43
CA ARG A 7 5.30 18.19 -0.04
C ARG A 7 4.17 17.30 0.49
N TYR A 8 2.93 17.68 0.23
CA TYR A 8 1.77 16.90 0.60
C TYR A 8 1.75 15.53 -0.10
N HIS A 9 1.95 15.46 -1.43
CA HIS A 9 1.98 14.17 -2.14
C HIS A 9 3.09 13.25 -1.62
N ILE A 10 4.27 13.80 -1.33
CA ILE A 10 5.38 13.03 -0.76
C ILE A 10 5.03 12.49 0.63
N ALA A 11 4.45 13.32 1.50
CA ALA A 11 4.04 12.91 2.84
C ALA A 11 2.96 11.81 2.82
N VAL A 12 1.93 11.97 1.98
CA VAL A 12 0.89 10.95 1.80
C VAL A 12 1.48 9.65 1.28
N THR A 13 2.39 9.73 0.31
CA THR A 13 3.06 8.55 -0.26
C THR A 13 3.91 7.84 0.79
N LEU A 14 4.71 8.56 1.57
CA LEU A 14 5.52 7.96 2.64
C LEU A 14 4.65 7.28 3.71
N LEU A 15 3.56 7.94 4.11
CA LEU A 15 2.62 7.42 5.09
C LEU A 15 1.99 6.11 4.60
N VAL A 16 1.51 6.10 3.37
CA VAL A 16 0.87 4.91 2.76
C VAL A 16 1.90 3.78 2.62
N LEU A 17 3.11 4.06 2.13
CA LEU A 17 4.16 3.05 2.00
C LEU A 17 4.48 2.41 3.36
N GLY A 18 4.65 3.21 4.42
CA GLY A 18 4.93 2.71 5.77
C GLY A 18 3.78 1.88 6.36
N CYS A 19 2.54 2.36 6.27
CA CYS A 19 1.36 1.64 6.79
C CYS A 19 1.00 0.38 6.00
N SER A 20 1.44 0.27 4.74
CA SER A 20 1.12 -0.88 3.88
C SER A 20 1.88 -2.15 4.28
N ILE A 21 3.03 -2.03 4.94
CA ILE A 21 3.91 -3.16 5.30
C ILE A 21 3.21 -4.16 6.24
N PRO A 22 2.65 -3.77 7.40
CA PRO A 22 1.96 -4.72 8.28
C PRO A 22 0.70 -5.30 7.64
N ILE A 23 -0.05 -4.49 6.88
CA ILE A 23 -1.28 -4.94 6.19
C ILE A 23 -0.94 -6.01 5.14
N MET A 24 0.12 -5.78 4.36
CA MET A 24 0.66 -6.74 3.41
C MET A 24 1.03 -8.05 4.11
N GLY A 25 1.71 -8.00 5.25
CA GLY A 25 2.05 -9.18 6.04
C GLY A 25 0.82 -10.00 6.44
N VAL A 26 -0.23 -9.35 6.95
CA VAL A 26 -1.47 -10.02 7.33
C VAL A 26 -2.17 -10.65 6.11
N VAL A 27 -2.28 -9.92 5.01
CA VAL A 27 -2.95 -10.42 3.80
C VAL A 27 -2.21 -11.63 3.23
N VAL A 28 -0.89 -11.55 3.10
CA VAL A 28 -0.13 -12.69 2.58
C VAL A 28 -0.16 -13.86 3.55
N TRP A 29 -0.13 -13.61 4.86
CA TRP A 29 -0.28 -14.65 5.87
C TRP A 29 -1.60 -15.41 5.72
N VAL A 30 -2.72 -14.71 5.54
CA VAL A 30 -4.03 -15.34 5.29
C VAL A 30 -4.03 -16.15 3.99
N ILE A 31 -3.40 -15.65 2.93
CA ILE A 31 -3.30 -16.37 1.66
C ILE A 31 -2.47 -17.65 1.85
N THR A 32 -1.35 -17.58 2.58
CA THR A 32 -0.48 -18.75 2.84
C THR A 32 -1.16 -19.83 3.66
N GLU A 33 -2.11 -19.45 4.52
CA GLU A 33 -2.89 -20.41 5.32
C GLU A 33 -3.83 -21.27 4.45
N ILE A 34 -4.32 -20.71 3.34
CA ILE A 34 -5.22 -21.41 2.41
C ILE A 34 -4.42 -22.12 1.32
N ILE A 35 -3.36 -21.47 0.81
CA ILE A 35 -2.53 -21.96 -0.28
C ILE A 35 -1.07 -21.85 0.17
N PRO A 36 -0.38 -22.96 0.48
CA PRO A 36 1.01 -22.92 0.89
C PRO A 36 1.89 -22.42 -0.27
N LEU A 37 2.26 -21.14 -0.21
CA LEU A 37 3.12 -20.48 -1.18
C LEU A 37 4.57 -20.55 -0.68
N GLU A 38 5.47 -21.03 -1.53
CA GLU A 38 6.89 -21.13 -1.19
C GLU A 38 7.78 -20.39 -2.19
N GLY A 39 8.99 -20.03 -1.72
CA GLY A 39 10.06 -19.50 -2.55
C GLY A 39 9.65 -18.28 -3.39
N ARG A 40 9.65 -18.45 -4.72
CA ARG A 40 9.35 -17.37 -5.68
C ARG A 40 7.87 -16.96 -5.65
N ALA A 41 6.95 -17.90 -5.42
CA ALA A 41 5.52 -17.60 -5.43
C ALA A 41 5.13 -16.71 -4.24
N LEU A 42 5.70 -16.97 -3.06
CA LEU A 42 5.51 -16.13 -1.87
C LEU A 42 6.03 -14.70 -2.10
N LYS A 43 7.21 -14.54 -2.69
CA LYS A 43 7.75 -13.20 -3.04
C LYS A 43 6.84 -12.44 -4.01
N ILE A 44 6.28 -13.13 -5.00
CA ILE A 44 5.34 -12.54 -5.96
C ILE A 44 4.04 -12.13 -5.26
N ALA A 45 3.50 -12.97 -4.36
CA ALA A 45 2.31 -12.65 -3.58
C ALA A 45 2.52 -11.40 -2.71
N TYR A 46 3.67 -11.28 -2.03
CA TYR A 46 4.05 -10.09 -1.26
C TYR A 46 4.13 -8.85 -2.16
N LEU A 47 4.80 -8.93 -3.31
CA LEU A 47 4.93 -7.81 -4.24
C LEU A 47 3.57 -7.32 -4.77
N ILE A 48 2.72 -8.25 -5.24
CA ILE A 48 1.40 -7.91 -5.79
C ILE A 48 0.52 -7.29 -4.71
N THR A 49 0.47 -7.91 -3.53
CA THR A 49 -0.33 -7.44 -2.40
C THR A 49 0.10 -6.05 -1.98
N TYR A 50 1.41 -5.79 -1.90
CA TYR A 50 1.96 -4.48 -1.57
C TYR A 50 1.53 -3.41 -2.57
N VAL A 51 1.71 -3.68 -3.87
CA VAL A 51 1.35 -2.72 -4.94
C VAL A 51 -0.15 -2.42 -4.89
N PHE A 52 -0.99 -3.42 -4.68
CA PHE A 52 -2.44 -3.22 -4.55
C PHE A 52 -2.80 -2.33 -3.36
N ILE A 53 -2.28 -2.64 -2.15
CA ILE A 53 -2.56 -1.86 -0.95
C ILE A 53 -2.08 -0.42 -1.11
N VAL A 54 -0.88 -0.22 -1.66
CA VAL A 54 -0.31 1.11 -1.88
C VAL A 54 -1.15 1.91 -2.88
N LEU A 55 -1.55 1.32 -4.01
CA LEU A 55 -2.36 2.00 -5.01
C LEU A 55 -3.74 2.39 -4.46
N PHE A 56 -4.40 1.48 -3.72
CA PHE A 56 -5.66 1.77 -3.05
C PHE A 56 -5.51 2.84 -1.97
N GLY A 57 -4.47 2.74 -1.15
CA GLY A 57 -4.14 3.71 -0.12
C GLY A 57 -3.91 5.09 -0.74
N LEU A 58 -3.07 5.20 -1.77
CA LEU A 58 -2.81 6.47 -2.43
C LEU A 58 -4.09 7.07 -3.04
N ARG A 59 -4.87 6.26 -3.75
CA ARG A 59 -6.12 6.70 -4.39
C ARG A 59 -7.17 7.16 -3.40
N PHE A 60 -7.24 6.55 -2.21
CA PHE A 60 -8.22 6.89 -1.20
C PHE A 60 -7.77 8.05 -0.31
N TYR A 61 -6.49 8.08 0.09
CA TYR A 61 -5.95 9.09 1.00
C TYR A 61 -5.64 10.42 0.32
N ILE A 62 -5.23 10.44 -0.96
CA ILE A 62 -4.98 11.70 -1.70
C ILE A 62 -6.21 12.64 -1.70
N PRO A 63 -7.41 12.21 -2.13
CA PRO A 63 -8.60 13.08 -2.16
C PRO A 63 -9.11 13.37 -0.73
N ARG A 64 -9.06 12.37 0.16
CA ARG A 64 -9.60 12.49 1.53
C ARG A 64 -8.83 13.50 2.39
N MET A 65 -7.51 13.50 2.32
CA MET A 65 -6.70 14.47 3.07
C MET A 65 -6.65 15.86 2.38
N ARG A 66 -7.12 15.98 1.13
CA ARG A 66 -7.35 17.27 0.45
C ARG A 66 -8.68 17.93 0.84
N GLY A 67 -9.49 17.27 1.68
CA GLY A 67 -10.83 17.74 2.02
C GLY A 67 -11.80 17.74 0.84
N MET A 68 -11.46 17.04 -0.25
CA MET A 68 -12.34 16.85 -1.40
C MET A 68 -13.20 15.61 -1.15
N THR A 69 -14.27 15.80 -0.37
CA THR A 69 -15.37 14.84 -0.21
C THR A 69 -16.61 15.34 -0.91
#